data_AF-A0A6J6H827-F1
#
_entry.id   AF-A0A6J6H827-F1
#
_cell.length_a   1.000
_cell.length_b   1.000
_cell.length_c   1.000
_cell.angle_alpha   90.00
_cell.angle_beta   90.00
_cell.angle_gamma   90.00
#
_symmetry.space_group_name_H-M   'P 1'
#
loop_
_entity.id
_entity.type
_entity.pdbx_description
1 polymer ?
#
loop_
_entity_poly.entity_id
_entity_poly.type
_entity_poly.pdbx_seq_one_letter_code
_entity_poly.pdbx_strand_id
1 'polypeptide(L)'
;MPADAGLVVKAVASIRWDATEYTATAGDIKVFLANDDSVKHVLVIRQGDKVVGDLELAVTKKGTVDEGTINLEAGAYSVYCIVPGHGGMNSSLTVS
;
A
#
# COMPACT_ATOMS: atom_id res chain seq x y z
N MET A 1 -4.75 13.11 -6.49
CA MET A 1 -4.66 12.33 -5.23
C MET A 1 -5.83 12.74 -4.37
N PRO A 2 -6.49 11.81 -3.67
CA PRO A 2 -7.59 12.15 -2.77
C PRO A 2 -7.07 13.03 -1.63
N ALA A 3 -7.78 14.11 -1.30
CA ALA A 3 -7.38 15.03 -0.23
C ALA A 3 -7.61 14.45 1.18
N ASP A 4 -8.38 13.36 1.29
CA ASP A 4 -8.80 12.71 2.53
C ASP A 4 -8.08 11.37 2.81
N ALA A 5 -7.15 10.95 1.95
CA ALA A 5 -6.39 9.73 2.15
C ALA A 5 -5.31 9.92 3.23
N GLY A 6 -5.32 9.06 4.25
CA GLY A 6 -4.30 9.01 5.31
C GLY A 6 -3.02 8.30 4.88
N LEU A 7 -3.09 7.49 3.82
CA LEU A 7 -1.93 6.87 3.17
C LEU A 7 -2.16 6.85 1.65
N VAL A 8 -1.21 7.40 0.89
CA VAL A 8 -1.25 7.37 -0.57
C VAL A 8 -0.03 6.62 -1.10
N VAL A 9 -0.30 5.57 -1.88
CA VAL A 9 0.74 4.72 -2.48
C VAL A 9 0.55 4.71 -3.99
N LYS A 10 1.66 4.73 -4.73
CA LYS A 10 1.64 4.57 -6.17
C LYS A 10 2.57 3.44 -6.59
N ALA A 11 2.04 2.50 -7.35
CA ALA A 11 2.86 1.55 -8.09
C ALA A 11 3.46 2.25 -9.31
N VAL A 12 4.78 2.30 -9.42
CA VAL A 12 5.47 2.93 -10.54
C VAL A 12 6.30 1.90 -11.31
N ALA A 13 6.80 2.29 -12.48
CA ALA A 13 7.53 1.40 -13.38
C ALA A 13 8.63 0.59 -12.68
N SER A 14 8.81 -0.64 -13.14
CA SER A 14 9.78 -1.62 -12.62
C SER A 14 9.37 -2.25 -11.28
N ILE A 15 8.07 -2.52 -11.06
CA ILE A 15 7.59 -3.32 -9.92
C ILE A 15 8.11 -2.72 -8.60
N ARG A 16 7.79 -1.44 -8.36
CA ARG A 16 8.15 -0.72 -7.14
C ARG A 16 7.02 0.19 -6.65
N TRP A 17 7.00 0.44 -5.35
CA TRP A 17 6.25 1.56 -4.79
C TRP A 17 6.99 2.88 -5.05
N ASP A 18 6.27 4.00 -4.98
CA ASP A 18 6.81 5.33 -5.24
C ASP A 18 7.70 5.87 -4.11
N ALA A 19 7.62 5.28 -2.91
CA ALA A 19 8.52 5.54 -1.80
C ALA A 19 8.98 4.24 -1.14
N THR A 20 10.15 4.29 -0.49
CA THR A 20 10.69 3.20 0.34
C THR A 20 10.20 3.26 1.79
N GLU A 21 9.68 4.40 2.21
CA GLU A 21 9.20 4.67 3.57
C GLU A 21 7.90 5.49 3.49
N TYR A 22 6.93 5.13 4.30
CA TYR A 22 5.64 5.79 4.45
C TYR A 22 5.35 6.08 5.92
N THR A 23 4.49 7.06 6.17
CA THR A 23 3.97 7.37 7.50
C THR A 23 2.45 7.54 7.44
N ALA A 24 1.76 7.13 8.49
CA ALA A 24 0.33 7.38 8.65
C ALA A 24 0.00 7.66 10.13
N THR A 25 -1.11 8.36 10.38
CA THR A 25 -1.62 8.53 11.75
C THR A 25 -2.37 7.27 12.19
N ALA A 26 -2.19 6.85 13.44
CA ALA A 26 -2.91 5.71 14.00
C ALA A 26 -4.43 5.89 13.99
N GLY A 27 -5.17 4.78 13.95
CA GLY A 27 -6.63 4.72 13.85
C GLY A 27 -7.11 4.30 12.47
N ASP A 28 -8.26 4.83 12.04
CA ASP A 28 -8.86 4.52 10.73
C ASP A 28 -8.12 5.27 9.60
N ILE A 29 -7.31 4.53 8.85
CA ILE A 29 -6.50 5.05 7.76
C ILE A 29 -7.19 4.75 6.44
N LYS A 30 -7.60 5.79 5.72
CA LYS A 30 -8.00 5.67 4.31
C LYS A 30 -6.76 5.51 3.45
N VAL A 31 -6.61 4.35 2.81
CA VAL A 31 -5.50 4.00 1.92
C VAL A 31 -5.94 4.14 0.47
N PHE A 32 -5.13 4.83 -0.32
CA PHE A 32 -5.34 4.98 -1.77
C PHE A 32 -4.17 4.39 -2.53
N LEU A 33 -4.46 3.56 -3.53
CA LEU A 33 -3.49 2.97 -4.44
C LEU A 33 -3.74 3.44 -5.87
N ALA A 34 -2.71 4.00 -6.50
CA ALA A 34 -2.70 4.28 -7.95
C ALA A 34 -1.67 3.42 -8.68
N ASN A 35 -1.97 3.06 -9.93
CA ASN A 35 -1.04 2.35 -10.79
C ASN A 35 -0.53 3.23 -11.94
N ASP A 36 0.73 3.65 -11.86
CA ASP A 36 1.46 4.29 -12.95
C ASP A 36 2.34 3.28 -13.72
N ASP A 37 2.44 2.04 -13.23
CA ASP A 37 3.07 0.90 -13.90
C ASP A 37 2.11 0.24 -14.92
N SER A 38 2.62 -0.67 -15.75
CA SER A 38 1.84 -1.38 -16.77
C SER A 38 1.27 -2.73 -16.29
N VAL A 39 1.75 -3.26 -15.16
CA VAL A 39 1.36 -4.58 -14.63
C VAL A 39 0.41 -4.48 -13.43
N LYS A 40 -0.21 -5.60 -13.05
CA LYS A 40 -1.11 -5.71 -11.89
C LYS A 40 -0.32 -5.61 -10.59
N HIS A 41 -0.90 -4.93 -9.60
CA HIS A 41 -0.40 -4.89 -8.22
C HIS A 41 -1.54 -5.13 -7.24
N VAL A 42 -1.21 -5.75 -6.10
CA VAL A 42 -2.14 -6.00 -5.00
C VAL A 42 -1.48 -5.60 -3.71
N LEU A 43 -1.88 -4.45 -3.16
CA LEU A 43 -1.33 -3.89 -1.93
C LEU A 43 -2.04 -4.50 -0.73
N VAL A 44 -1.25 -4.94 0.24
CA VAL A 44 -1.68 -5.28 1.59
C VAL A 44 -0.76 -4.59 2.61
N ILE A 45 -1.21 -4.51 3.86
CA ILE A 45 -0.36 -4.09 4.97
C ILE A 45 0.14 -5.32 5.72
N ARG A 46 1.43 -5.33 6.07
CA ARG A 46 2.04 -6.38 6.88
C ARG A 46 2.62 -5.86 8.18
N GLN A 47 2.66 -6.73 9.18
CA GLN A 47 3.47 -6.57 10.38
C GLN A 47 4.43 -7.77 10.47
N GLY A 48 5.72 -7.53 10.26
CA GLY A 48 6.66 -8.61 9.93
C GLY A 48 6.25 -9.31 8.64
N ASP A 49 6.16 -10.64 8.66
CA ASP A 49 5.78 -11.45 7.48
C ASP A 49 4.28 -11.73 7.37
N LYS A 50 3.46 -11.23 8.30
CA LYS A 50 2.01 -11.49 8.34
C LYS A 50 1.24 -10.31 7.77
N VAL A 51 0.27 -10.60 6.89
CA VAL A 51 -0.75 -9.64 6.49
C VAL A 51 -1.64 -9.33 7.69
N VAL A 52 -1.95 -8.05 7.90
CA VAL A 52 -2.80 -7.57 8.99
C VAL A 52 -4.03 -6.86 8.44
N GLY A 53 -5.15 -7.00 9.15
CA GLY A 53 -6.45 -6.52 8.69
C GLY A 53 -6.92 -7.23 7.41
N ASP A 54 -8.01 -6.71 6.84
CA ASP A 54 -8.66 -7.26 5.65
C ASP A 54 -8.47 -6.36 4.41
N LEU A 55 -7.59 -5.35 4.50
CA LEU A 55 -7.32 -4.43 3.38
C LEU A 55 -6.50 -5.14 2.29
N GLU A 56 -7.10 -5.24 1.12
CA GLU A 56 -6.45 -5.68 -0.11
C GLU A 56 -6.89 -4.74 -1.25
N LEU A 57 -5.95 -3.96 -1.80
CA LEU A 57 -6.22 -3.03 -2.89
C LEU A 57 -5.61 -3.54 -4.19
N ALA A 58 -6.44 -3.70 -5.23
CA ALA A 58 -6.03 -4.31 -6.48
C ALA A 58 -6.15 -3.34 -7.65
N VAL A 59 -5.01 -3.05 -8.28
CA VAL A 59 -4.92 -2.22 -9.49
C VAL A 59 -4.35 -3.03 -10.64
N THR A 60 -5.01 -3.03 -11.79
CA THR A 60 -4.77 -4.04 -12.83
C THR A 60 -3.92 -3.56 -14.01
N LYS A 61 -3.91 -2.25 -14.28
CA LYS A 61 -3.17 -1.64 -15.39
C LYS A 61 -2.90 -0.17 -15.12
N LYS A 62 -2.06 0.45 -15.95
CA LYS A 62 -1.79 1.89 -15.86
C LYS A 62 -3.08 2.72 -15.84
N GLY A 63 -3.15 3.66 -14.92
CA GLY A 63 -4.28 4.57 -14.72
C GLY A 63 -5.42 4.02 -13.87
N THR A 64 -5.39 2.75 -13.44
CA THR A 64 -6.37 2.24 -12.47
C THR A 64 -6.01 2.66 -11.06
N VAL A 65 -7.04 2.85 -10.24
CA VAL A 65 -6.95 3.21 -8.83
C VAL A 65 -7.85 2.28 -8.02
N ASP A 66 -7.52 2.12 -6.74
CA ASP A 66 -8.35 1.41 -5.77
C ASP A 66 -8.15 2.05 -4.39
N GLU A 67 -9.15 1.93 -3.52
CA GLU A 67 -9.13 2.53 -2.18
C GLU A 67 -9.88 1.70 -1.14
N GLY A 68 -9.47 1.85 0.11
CA GLY A 68 -10.10 1.15 1.23
C GLY A 68 -9.61 1.72 2.56
N THR A 69 -10.13 1.17 3.65
CA THR A 69 -9.80 1.62 5.01
C THR A 69 -9.21 0.47 5.80
N ILE A 70 -8.23 0.77 6.64
CA ILE A 70 -7.69 -0.16 7.64
C ILE A 70 -7.52 0.57 8.97
N ASN A 71 -7.88 -0.10 10.07
CA ASN A 71 -7.59 0.40 11.41
C ASN A 71 -6.23 -0.15 11.87
N LEU A 72 -5.27 0.74 12.13
CA LEU A 72 -3.93 0.37 12.61
C LEU A 72 -3.59 1.13 13.90
N GLU A 73 -3.10 0.39 14.89
CA GLU A 73 -2.45 0.97 16.06
C GLU A 73 -1.10 1.58 15.70
N ALA A 74 -0.56 2.42 16.58
CA ALA A 74 0.80 2.92 16.43
C ALA A 74 1.81 1.75 16.41
N GLY A 75 2.72 1.76 15.44
CA GLY A 75 3.65 0.65 15.24
C GLY A 75 4.41 0.69 13.93
N ALA A 76 5.20 -0.37 13.70
CA ALA A 76 5.96 -0.58 12.49
C ALA A 76 5.31 -1.65 11.61
N TYR A 77 5.09 -1.31 10.35
CA TYR A 77 4.42 -2.10 9.34
C TYR A 77 5.18 -2.03 8.01
N SER A 78 4.68 -2.72 7.00
CA SER A 78 5.11 -2.50 5.62
C SER A 78 3.96 -2.51 4.63
N VAL A 79 4.11 -1.70 3.59
CA VAL A 79 3.28 -1.72 2.38
C VAL A 79 3.84 -2.78 1.45
N TYR A 80 3.07 -3.83 1.19
CA TYR A 80 3.57 -5.03 0.50
C TYR A 80 2.73 -5.42 -0.72
N CYS A 81 3.37 -5.92 -1.79
CA CYS A 81 2.67 -6.47 -2.96
C CYS A 81 2.61 -7.99 -2.91
N ILE A 82 1.41 -8.58 -2.87
CA ILE A 82 1.23 -10.05 -2.82
C ILE A 82 1.20 -10.75 -4.19
N VAL A 83 1.36 -10.00 -5.29
CA VAL A 83 1.45 -10.62 -6.62
C VAL A 83 2.69 -11.52 -6.69
N PRO A 84 2.58 -12.79 -7.11
CA PRO A 84 3.73 -13.68 -7.24
C PRO A 84 4.85 -13.05 -8.09
N GLY A 85 6.07 -13.00 -7.54
CA GLY A 85 7.22 -12.35 -8.17
C GLY A 85 7.40 -10.87 -7.84
N HIS A 86 6.45 -10.21 -7.16
CA HIS A 86 6.51 -8.78 -6.80
C HIS A 86 7.00 -8.54 -5.37
N GLY A 87 7.57 -9.56 -4.70
CA GLY A 87 7.91 -9.48 -3.28
C GLY A 87 8.97 -8.43 -2.90
N GLY A 88 9.67 -7.85 -3.89
CA GLY A 88 10.55 -6.69 -3.68
C GLY A 88 9.81 -5.37 -3.43
N MET A 89 8.51 -5.31 -3.72
CA MET A 89 7.64 -4.19 -3.39
C MET A 89 7.25 -4.25 -1.92
N ASN A 90 8.21 -3.91 -1.07
CA ASN A 90 8.10 -3.98 0.38
C ASN A 90 8.72 -2.71 0.98
N SER A 91 7.89 -1.71 1.24
CA SER A 91 8.31 -0.41 1.79
C SER A 91 7.86 -0.29 3.24
N SER A 92 8.65 0.35 4.09
CA SER A 92 8.28 0.52 5.50
C SER A 92 7.09 1.46 5.65
N LEU A 93 6.28 1.22 6.67
CA LEU A 93 5.18 2.08 7.09
C LEU A 93 5.27 2.29 8.60
N THR A 94 5.49 3.52 9.03
CA THR A 94 5.41 3.90 10.45
C THR A 94 4.04 4.49 10.73
N VAL A 95 3.35 3.93 11.72
CA VAL A 95 2.06 4.44 12.21
C VAL A 95 2.26 5.05 13.58
N SER A 96 1.76 6.28 13.81
CA SER A 96 1.97 7.05 15.05
C SER A 96 0.81 7.97 15.41
#